data_AF-A0A5E4TI64-F1
#
_entry.id   AF-A0A5E4TI64-F1
#
_cell.length_a   1.000
_cell.length_b   1.000
_cell.length_c   1.000
_cell.angle_alpha   90.00
_cell.angle_beta   90.00
_cell.angle_gamma   90.00
#
_symmetry.space_group_name_H-M   'P 1'
#
loop_
_entity.id
_entity.type
_entity.pdbx_description
1 polymer ?
#
loop_
_entity_poly.entity_id
_entity_poly.type
_entity_poly.pdbx_seq_one_letter_code
_entity_poly.pdbx_strand_id
1 'polypeptide(L)'
;MDAISSFITRLNAVPGWREARVSNLLAAMDFDGISPESNNKVKPIELPHELDLQHAVVIRYLELCDLVLSIKACEYYFRRFPFRDLPVTRHEHLSNVCELYFSRIYQFKERLKYLVDAVDVLMPKHGIQFGQFINRFAKEFDQEIRERNQIHHFERFSDLNIERVYLAGMHDLVYPKKGWKASQRAHYRKVAKDWVQRVRSRGARLDDFLEAVAEVLLRCCPFLADCKQEFDR
;
A
#
# COMPACT_ATOMS: atom_id res chain seq x y z
N MET A 1 15.45 2.48 8.82
CA MET A 1 14.45 3.36 9.47
C MET A 1 15.09 4.55 10.16
N ASP A 2 16.26 4.39 10.79
CA ASP A 2 16.92 5.44 11.57
C ASP A 2 17.24 6.70 10.76
N ALA A 3 17.80 6.56 9.55
CA ALA A 3 18.09 7.70 8.66
C ALA A 3 16.85 8.57 8.34
N ILE A 4 15.69 7.93 8.16
CA ILE A 4 14.43 8.64 7.91
C ILE A 4 13.95 9.34 9.18
N SER A 5 14.04 8.68 10.34
CA SER A 5 13.70 9.30 11.62
C SER A 5 14.58 10.53 11.91
N SER A 6 15.88 10.42 11.66
CA SER A 6 16.82 11.54 11.78
C SER A 6 16.54 12.65 10.78
N PHE A 7 16.18 12.34 9.53
CA PHE A 7 15.74 13.34 8.56
C PHE A 7 14.48 14.09 9.03
N ILE A 8 13.45 13.36 9.47
CA ILE A 8 12.22 13.95 10.03
C ILE A 8 12.53 14.83 11.26
N THR A 9 13.51 14.43 12.07
CA THR A 9 13.95 15.21 13.22
C THR A 9 14.65 16.51 12.79
N ARG A 10 15.50 16.46 11.77
CA ARG A 10 16.14 17.65 11.18
C ARG A 10 15.11 18.62 10.58
N LEU A 11 14.03 18.12 9.98
CA LEU A 11 12.94 18.97 9.52
C LEU A 11 12.30 19.77 10.67
N ASN A 12 12.25 19.24 11.90
CA ASN A 12 11.76 20.01 13.06
C ASN A 12 12.62 21.22 13.42
N ALA A 13 13.86 21.30 12.93
CA ALA A 13 14.74 22.46 13.10
C ALA A 13 14.55 23.51 11.99
N VAL A 14 13.81 23.19 10.93
CA VAL A 14 13.53 24.11 9.82
C VAL A 14 12.47 25.11 10.27
N PRO A 15 12.75 26.43 10.23
CA PRO A 15 11.78 27.44 10.63
C PRO A 15 10.46 27.29 9.87
N GLY A 16 9.35 27.27 10.61
CA GLY A 16 8.02 27.17 10.02
C GLY A 16 7.54 25.73 9.72
N TRP A 17 8.42 24.72 9.72
CA TRP A 17 8.03 23.34 9.40
C TRP A 17 6.96 22.79 10.36
N ARG A 18 7.10 23.08 11.65
CA ARG A 18 6.12 22.60 12.66
C ARG A 18 4.76 23.24 12.45
N GLU A 19 4.74 24.53 12.15
CA GLU A 19 3.55 25.34 11.88
C GLU A 19 2.84 24.86 10.61
N ALA A 20 3.60 24.59 9.53
CA ALA A 20 3.05 24.00 8.30
C ALA A 20 2.46 22.62 8.55
N ARG A 21 3.15 21.76 9.31
CA ARG A 21 2.66 20.40 9.62
C ARG A 21 1.37 20.43 10.44
N VAL A 22 1.32 21.28 11.46
CA VAL A 22 0.12 21.47 12.29
C VAL A 22 -1.01 22.04 11.46
N SER A 23 -0.74 23.00 10.58
CA SER A 23 -1.76 23.52 9.68
C SER A 23 -2.30 22.48 8.72
N ASN A 24 -1.46 21.70 8.06
CA ASN A 24 -1.91 20.64 7.15
C ASN A 24 -2.76 19.60 7.90
N LEU A 25 -2.40 19.29 9.15
CA LEU A 25 -3.20 18.43 10.03
C LEU A 25 -4.56 19.07 10.34
N LEU A 26 -4.59 20.35 10.73
CA LEU A 26 -5.82 21.07 11.03
C LEU A 26 -6.72 21.18 9.79
N ALA A 27 -6.16 21.45 8.61
CA ALA A 27 -6.88 21.48 7.35
C ALA A 27 -7.45 20.10 6.98
N ALA A 28 -6.72 19.02 7.22
CA ALA A 28 -7.23 17.67 7.04
C ALA A 28 -8.34 17.31 8.04
N MET A 29 -8.27 17.82 9.28
CA MET A 29 -9.29 17.63 10.31
C MET A 29 -10.54 18.50 10.09
N ASP A 30 -10.39 19.64 9.40
CA ASP A 30 -11.46 20.57 9.05
C ASP A 30 -12.16 20.21 7.73
N PHE A 31 -11.87 19.04 7.15
CA PHE A 31 -12.50 18.58 5.91
C PHE A 31 -14.04 18.46 6.04
N ASP A 32 -14.54 18.23 7.26
CA ASP A 32 -15.97 18.16 7.57
C ASP A 32 -16.62 19.55 7.76
N GLY A 33 -15.87 20.65 7.65
CA GLY A 33 -16.37 22.02 7.78
C GLY A 33 -16.85 22.40 9.18
N ILE A 34 -16.32 21.72 10.21
CA ILE A 34 -16.74 21.88 11.61
C ILE A 34 -15.96 23.02 12.30
N SER A 35 -14.84 23.48 11.73
CA SER A 35 -14.10 24.60 12.33
C SER A 35 -14.71 25.96 11.95
N PRO A 36 -15.07 26.80 12.93
CA PRO A 36 -15.62 28.14 12.69
C PRO A 36 -14.55 29.16 12.23
N GLU A 37 -13.27 28.79 12.24
CA GLU A 37 -12.17 29.67 11.81
C GLU A 37 -11.74 29.30 10.39
N SER A 38 -12.05 30.17 9.43
CA SER A 38 -11.63 29.99 8.04
C SER A 38 -10.10 29.76 7.96
N ASN A 39 -9.69 28.60 7.47
CA ASN A 39 -8.30 28.20 7.20
C ASN A 39 -7.53 29.10 6.20
N ASN A 40 -8.10 30.24 5.78
CA ASN A 40 -7.55 31.19 4.81
C ASN A 40 -6.25 31.91 5.24
N LYS A 41 -5.71 31.64 6.43
CA LYS A 41 -4.50 32.30 6.94
C LYS A 41 -3.23 31.47 6.86
N VAL A 42 -3.29 30.19 6.50
CA VAL A 42 -2.07 29.39 6.45
C VAL A 42 -1.51 29.39 5.03
N LYS A 43 -0.42 30.14 4.84
CA LYS A 43 0.38 30.03 3.63
C LYS A 43 1.17 28.72 3.70
N PRO A 44 1.16 27.90 2.62
CA PRO A 44 2.10 26.80 2.51
C PRO A 44 3.51 27.37 2.69
N ILE A 45 4.27 26.80 3.61
CA ILE A 45 5.66 27.19 3.76
C ILE A 45 6.43 26.52 2.63
N GLU A 46 6.97 27.34 1.74
CA GLU A 46 7.89 26.90 0.70
C GLU A 46 9.18 26.45 1.39
N LEU A 47 9.41 25.13 1.40
CA LEU A 47 10.69 24.59 1.80
C LEU A 47 11.78 25.10 0.84
N PRO A 48 13.02 25.28 1.31
CA PRO A 48 14.16 25.43 0.40
C PRO A 48 14.11 24.33 -0.65
N HIS A 49 14.29 24.69 -1.93
CA HIS A 49 14.07 23.77 -3.06
C HIS A 49 14.78 22.42 -2.90
N GLU A 50 16.03 22.42 -2.43
CA GLU A 50 16.78 21.19 -2.18
C GLU A 50 16.15 20.33 -1.09
N LEU A 51 15.66 20.94 -0.01
CA LEU A 51 15.00 20.24 1.09
C LEU A 51 13.64 19.68 0.66
N ASP A 52 12.92 20.38 -0.22
CA ASP A 52 11.67 19.90 -0.81
C ASP A 52 11.89 18.63 -1.64
N LEU A 53 12.95 18.60 -2.46
CA LEU A 53 13.34 17.41 -3.22
C LEU A 53 13.75 16.24 -2.32
N GLN A 54 14.53 16.50 -1.26
CA GLN A 54 14.89 15.48 -0.26
C GLN A 54 13.65 14.93 0.46
N HIS A 55 12.74 15.82 0.86
CA HIS A 55 11.48 15.46 1.50
C HIS A 55 10.59 14.62 0.57
N ALA A 56 10.52 14.95 -0.72
CA ALA A 56 9.79 14.18 -1.71
C ALA A 56 10.28 12.72 -1.78
N VAL A 57 11.60 12.48 -1.84
CA VAL A 57 12.17 11.13 -1.82
C VAL A 57 11.75 10.36 -0.56
N VAL A 58 11.85 11.00 0.61
CA VAL A 58 11.50 10.36 1.90
C VAL A 58 10.00 10.02 1.97
N ILE A 59 9.13 10.94 1.55
CA ILE A 59 7.68 10.69 1.53
C ILE A 59 7.33 9.56 0.56
N ARG A 60 7.88 9.54 -0.65
CA ARG A 60 7.63 8.46 -1.62
C ARG A 60 8.09 7.10 -1.09
N TYR A 61 9.20 7.03 -0.37
CA TYR A 61 9.62 5.81 0.29
C TYR A 61 8.66 5.39 1.42
N LEU A 62 8.21 6.33 2.26
CA LEU A 62 7.23 6.04 3.32
C LEU A 62 5.88 5.58 2.76
N GLU A 63 5.44 6.12 1.62
CA GLU A 63 4.26 5.66 0.90
C GLU A 63 4.38 4.21 0.40
N LEU A 64 5.59 3.73 0.11
CA LEU A 64 5.84 2.31 -0.19
C LEU A 64 5.74 1.46 1.08
N CYS A 65 6.34 1.90 2.19
CA CYS A 65 6.24 1.23 3.49
C CYS A 65 4.78 1.02 3.91
N ASP A 66 3.98 2.10 3.87
CA ASP A 66 2.55 2.06 4.18
C ASP A 66 1.81 1.05 3.29
N LEU A 67 2.15 1.02 1.99
CA LEU A 67 1.49 0.12 1.07
C LEU A 67 1.81 -1.35 1.31
N VAL A 68 3.05 -1.69 1.71
CA VAL A 68 3.39 -3.05 2.16
C VAL A 68 2.54 -3.46 3.36
N LEU A 69 2.37 -2.55 4.33
CA LEU A 69 1.50 -2.78 5.48
C LEU A 69 0.04 -2.97 5.06
N SER A 70 -0.45 -2.17 4.11
CA SER A 70 -1.80 -2.28 3.54
C SER A 70 -2.04 -3.63 2.85
N ILE A 71 -1.04 -4.14 2.11
CA ILE A 71 -1.10 -5.46 1.46
C ILE A 71 -1.14 -6.57 2.51
N LYS A 72 -0.30 -6.48 3.55
CA LYS A 72 -0.33 -7.43 4.67
C LYS A 72 -1.67 -7.38 5.42
N ALA A 73 -2.28 -6.21 5.55
CA ALA A 73 -3.60 -6.06 6.15
C ALA A 73 -4.71 -6.78 5.36
N CYS A 74 -4.52 -7.11 4.08
CA CYS A 74 -5.44 -7.98 3.34
C CYS A 74 -5.61 -9.36 4.00
N GLU A 75 -4.62 -9.85 4.75
CA GLU A 75 -4.76 -11.06 5.57
C GLU A 75 -5.94 -10.96 6.54
N TYR A 76 -6.10 -9.81 7.20
CA TYR A 76 -7.19 -9.57 8.14
C TYR A 76 -8.54 -9.61 7.42
N TYR A 77 -8.63 -8.96 6.26
CA TYR A 77 -9.86 -8.92 5.46
C TYR A 77 -10.25 -10.32 4.95
N PHE A 78 -9.31 -11.14 4.49
CA PHE A 78 -9.63 -12.51 4.08
C PHE A 78 -10.18 -13.37 5.24
N ARG A 79 -9.67 -13.18 6.47
CA ARG A 79 -10.05 -14.01 7.62
C ARG A 79 -11.44 -13.74 8.18
N ARG A 80 -11.89 -12.50 8.12
CA ARG A 80 -13.12 -12.07 8.77
C ARG A 80 -14.17 -11.76 7.74
N PHE A 81 -15.30 -12.45 7.81
CA PHE A 81 -16.50 -12.08 7.10
C PHE A 81 -17.38 -11.20 8.01
N PRO A 82 -17.38 -9.86 7.87
CA PRO A 82 -18.11 -8.97 8.78
C PRO A 82 -19.58 -8.79 8.39
N PHE A 83 -20.01 -9.28 7.23
CA PHE A 83 -21.31 -8.96 6.64
C PHE A 83 -22.43 -9.90 7.07
N ARG A 84 -22.50 -10.21 8.37
CA ARG A 84 -23.62 -10.98 8.90
C ARG A 84 -24.90 -10.14 8.76
N ASP A 85 -25.92 -10.71 8.15
CA ASP A 85 -27.24 -10.08 7.95
C ASP A 85 -27.20 -8.81 7.07
N LEU A 86 -26.12 -8.64 6.29
CA LEU A 86 -25.95 -7.61 5.28
C LEU A 86 -26.02 -8.24 3.87
N PRO A 87 -26.31 -7.45 2.81
CA PRO A 87 -26.51 -7.99 1.46
C PRO A 87 -25.24 -8.54 0.79
N VAL A 88 -24.07 -8.37 1.39
CA VAL A 88 -22.80 -8.83 0.83
C VAL A 88 -22.65 -10.33 1.10
N THR A 89 -22.50 -11.11 0.04
CA THR A 89 -22.30 -12.55 0.12
C THR A 89 -20.84 -12.92 0.43
N ARG A 90 -20.62 -14.17 0.87
CA ARG A 90 -19.26 -14.72 1.08
C ARG A 90 -18.44 -14.77 -0.21
N HIS A 91 -19.10 -14.98 -1.34
CA HIS A 91 -18.50 -14.94 -2.67
C HIS A 91 -17.99 -13.53 -2.97
N GLU A 92 -18.87 -12.53 -2.93
CA GLU A 92 -18.52 -11.13 -3.22
C GLU A 92 -17.44 -10.62 -2.28
N HIS A 93 -17.51 -10.98 -1.00
CA HIS A 93 -16.46 -10.64 -0.05
C HIS A 93 -15.09 -11.18 -0.49
N LEU A 94 -14.97 -12.47 -0.85
CA LEU A 94 -13.69 -13.03 -1.28
C LEU A 94 -13.20 -12.35 -2.57
N SER A 95 -14.06 -12.17 -3.56
CA SER A 95 -13.69 -11.50 -4.82
C SER A 95 -13.21 -10.07 -4.56
N ASN A 96 -13.98 -9.27 -3.83
CA ASN A 96 -13.63 -7.87 -3.53
C ASN A 96 -12.30 -7.75 -2.78
N VAL A 97 -12.01 -8.66 -1.85
CA VAL A 97 -10.73 -8.64 -1.12
C VAL A 97 -9.57 -9.07 -2.05
N CYS A 98 -9.78 -9.97 -3.01
CA CYS A 98 -8.78 -10.29 -4.04
C CYS A 98 -8.51 -9.07 -4.94
N GLU A 99 -9.55 -8.40 -5.42
CA GLU A 99 -9.43 -7.19 -6.26
C GLU A 99 -8.68 -6.07 -5.53
N LEU A 100 -8.98 -5.87 -4.24
CA LEU A 100 -8.25 -4.96 -3.38
C LEU A 100 -6.77 -5.35 -3.30
N TYR A 101 -6.47 -6.63 -3.02
CA TYR A 101 -5.11 -7.14 -2.93
C TYR A 101 -4.31 -6.89 -4.23
N PHE A 102 -4.86 -7.22 -5.40
CA PHE A 102 -4.22 -6.98 -6.68
C PHE A 102 -4.00 -5.48 -6.94
N SER A 103 -4.99 -4.66 -6.61
CA SER A 103 -4.90 -3.20 -6.74
C SER A 103 -3.77 -2.62 -5.88
N ARG A 104 -3.57 -3.13 -4.66
CA ARG A 104 -2.48 -2.68 -3.78
C ARG A 104 -1.10 -3.06 -4.33
N ILE A 105 -0.94 -4.26 -4.87
CA ILE A 105 0.32 -4.66 -5.52
C ILE A 105 0.61 -3.80 -6.75
N TYR A 106 -0.40 -3.53 -7.57
CA TYR A 106 -0.25 -2.62 -8.71
C TYR A 106 0.15 -1.20 -8.26
N GLN A 107 -0.50 -0.67 -7.21
CA GLN A 107 -0.14 0.63 -6.64
C GLN A 107 1.32 0.68 -6.17
N PHE A 108 1.88 -0.45 -5.69
CA PHE A 108 3.27 -0.50 -5.26
C PHE A 108 4.21 -0.28 -6.43
N LYS A 109 3.94 -0.95 -7.56
CA LYS A 109 4.68 -0.74 -8.80
C LYS A 109 4.65 0.73 -9.25
N GLU A 110 3.48 1.37 -9.22
CA GLU A 110 3.36 2.76 -9.68
C GLU A 110 4.03 3.74 -8.70
N ARG A 111 3.87 3.55 -7.38
CA ARG A 111 4.56 4.37 -6.38
C ARG A 111 6.07 4.18 -6.42
N LEU A 112 6.55 2.99 -6.77
CA LEU A 112 7.97 2.73 -6.95
C LEU A 112 8.52 3.57 -8.10
N LYS A 113 7.77 3.75 -9.20
CA LYS A 113 8.17 4.67 -10.27
C LYS A 113 8.26 6.11 -9.77
N TYR A 114 7.28 6.58 -9.01
CA TYR A 114 7.31 7.94 -8.47
C TYR A 114 8.47 8.18 -7.51
N LEU A 115 8.87 7.17 -6.74
CA LEU A 115 10.09 7.24 -5.94
C LEU A 115 11.33 7.36 -6.84
N VAL A 116 11.41 6.56 -7.90
CA VAL A 116 12.51 6.63 -8.87
C VAL A 116 12.57 8.01 -9.52
N ASP A 117 11.45 8.53 -10.01
CA ASP A 117 11.37 9.87 -10.60
C ASP A 117 11.86 10.94 -9.61
N ALA A 118 11.49 10.84 -8.32
CA ALA A 118 11.97 11.75 -7.29
C ALA A 118 13.49 11.65 -7.05
N VAL A 119 14.05 10.44 -7.10
CA VAL A 119 15.50 10.21 -6.97
C VAL A 119 16.25 10.73 -8.20
N ASP A 120 15.71 10.51 -9.40
CA ASP A 120 16.30 10.99 -10.66
C ASP A 120 16.35 12.51 -10.71
N VAL A 121 15.34 13.20 -10.17
CA VAL A 121 15.32 14.67 -10.06
C VAL A 121 16.33 15.17 -9.02
N LEU A 122 16.40 14.55 -7.84
CA LEU A 122 17.31 14.97 -6.77
C LEU A 122 18.78 14.64 -7.10
N MET A 123 19.05 13.48 -7.71
CA MET A 123 20.40 12.95 -7.95
C MET A 123 20.56 12.40 -9.39
N PRO A 124 20.49 13.21 -10.46
CA PRO A 124 20.45 12.72 -11.86
C PRO A 124 21.62 11.83 -12.30
N LYS A 125 22.73 11.81 -11.56
CA LYS A 125 23.95 11.03 -11.85
C LYS A 125 24.18 9.90 -10.83
N HIS A 126 23.13 9.39 -10.20
CA HIS A 126 23.23 8.32 -9.18
C HIS A 126 23.70 6.96 -9.73
N GLY A 127 23.66 6.73 -11.05
CA GLY A 127 24.23 5.54 -11.71
C GLY A 127 23.47 4.21 -11.49
N ILE A 128 22.24 4.27 -10.96
CA ILE A 128 21.40 3.09 -10.69
C ILE A 128 20.53 2.78 -11.90
N GLN A 129 20.36 1.50 -12.23
CA GLN A 129 19.45 1.05 -13.27
C GLN A 129 18.08 0.67 -12.71
N PHE A 130 17.28 1.66 -12.30
CA PHE A 130 15.95 1.43 -11.72
C PHE A 130 14.98 0.69 -12.65
N GLY A 131 15.10 0.88 -13.97
CA GLY A 131 14.28 0.17 -14.95
C GLY A 131 14.39 -1.36 -14.85
N GLN A 132 15.59 -1.89 -14.59
CA GLN A 132 15.76 -3.33 -14.38
C GLN A 132 15.10 -3.81 -13.09
N PHE A 133 15.17 -3.00 -12.03
CA PHE A 133 14.54 -3.31 -10.75
C PHE A 133 13.01 -3.33 -10.85
N ILE A 134 12.41 -2.32 -11.48
CA ILE A 134 10.96 -2.26 -11.76
C ILE A 134 10.53 -3.45 -12.63
N ASN A 135 11.33 -3.83 -13.63
CA ASN A 135 11.03 -4.99 -14.47
C ASN A 135 11.09 -6.30 -13.68
N ARG A 136 12.03 -6.46 -12.74
CA ARG A 136 12.07 -7.63 -11.84
C ARG A 136 10.84 -7.68 -10.94
N PHE A 137 10.43 -6.54 -10.38
CA PHE A 137 9.17 -6.44 -9.63
C PHE A 137 7.98 -6.87 -10.48
N ALA A 138 7.86 -6.31 -11.69
CA ALA A 138 6.74 -6.62 -12.58
C ALA A 138 6.68 -8.10 -12.96
N LYS A 139 7.84 -8.77 -13.10
CA LYS A 139 7.90 -10.22 -13.34
C LYS A 139 7.52 -11.05 -12.11
N GLU A 140 8.00 -10.66 -10.93
CA GLU A 140 7.72 -11.36 -9.67
C GLU A 140 6.21 -11.37 -9.35
N PHE A 141 5.54 -10.25 -9.59
CA PHE A 141 4.12 -10.03 -9.31
C PHE A 141 3.25 -9.99 -10.58
N ASP A 142 3.74 -10.63 -11.65
CA ASP A 142 3.10 -10.56 -12.98
C ASP A 142 1.66 -11.08 -12.96
N GLN A 143 1.40 -12.15 -12.20
CA GLN A 143 0.05 -12.67 -12.03
C GLN A 143 -0.87 -11.61 -11.43
N GLU A 144 -0.50 -11.02 -10.29
CA GLU A 144 -1.31 -10.03 -9.60
C GLU A 144 -1.54 -8.76 -10.44
N ILE A 145 -0.53 -8.35 -11.21
CA ILE A 145 -0.64 -7.20 -12.13
C ILE A 145 -1.57 -7.53 -13.30
N ARG A 146 -1.47 -8.73 -13.88
CA ARG A 146 -2.34 -9.17 -14.97
C ARG A 146 -3.80 -9.25 -14.52
N GLU A 147 -4.06 -9.88 -13.39
CA GLU A 147 -5.39 -9.94 -12.79
C GLU A 147 -5.96 -8.53 -12.58
N ARG A 148 -5.20 -7.63 -11.93
CA ARG A 148 -5.63 -6.24 -11.74
C ARG A 148 -6.03 -5.58 -13.06
N ASN A 149 -5.21 -5.72 -14.09
CA ASN A 149 -5.46 -5.09 -15.38
C ASN A 149 -6.67 -5.71 -16.09
N GLN A 150 -6.85 -7.02 -15.99
CA GLN A 150 -8.03 -7.70 -16.50
C GLN A 150 -9.30 -7.17 -15.81
N ILE A 151 -9.25 -7.05 -14.49
CA ILE A 151 -10.37 -6.56 -13.66
C ILE A 151 -10.76 -5.13 -14.02
N HIS A 152 -9.76 -4.27 -14.19
CA HIS A 152 -9.97 -2.86 -14.47
C HIS A 152 -10.54 -2.59 -15.88
N HIS A 153 -10.33 -3.50 -16.83
CA HIS A 153 -10.66 -3.25 -18.24
C HIS A 153 -11.74 -4.14 -18.83
N PHE A 154 -12.01 -5.33 -18.28
CA PHE A 154 -12.83 -6.33 -18.96
C PHE A 154 -13.93 -6.91 -18.09
N GLU A 155 -13.61 -7.53 -16.95
CA GLU A 155 -14.57 -8.33 -16.18
C GLU A 155 -14.24 -8.38 -14.69
N ARG A 156 -15.18 -8.80 -13.84
CA ARG A 156 -14.90 -9.02 -12.42
C ARG A 156 -13.94 -10.19 -12.21
N PHE A 157 -13.21 -10.18 -11.10
CA PHE A 157 -12.33 -11.29 -10.76
C PHE A 157 -13.11 -12.61 -10.61
N SER A 158 -12.59 -13.66 -11.24
CA SER A 158 -13.17 -15.01 -11.19
C SER A 158 -12.11 -16.03 -10.76
N ASP A 159 -12.46 -16.85 -9.77
CA ASP A 159 -11.64 -17.97 -9.29
C ASP A 159 -12.55 -19.17 -9.06
N LEU A 160 -12.19 -20.33 -9.61
CA LEU A 160 -13.01 -21.54 -9.53
C LEU A 160 -13.31 -21.99 -8.09
N ASN A 161 -12.44 -21.73 -7.13
CA ASN A 161 -12.69 -22.07 -5.74
C ASN A 161 -13.61 -21.06 -5.06
N ILE A 162 -13.52 -19.78 -5.43
CA ILE A 162 -14.49 -18.75 -5.02
C ILE A 162 -15.87 -19.04 -5.63
N GLU A 163 -15.93 -19.45 -6.89
CA GLU A 163 -17.17 -19.82 -7.59
C GLU A 163 -17.88 -21.00 -6.90
N ARG A 164 -17.13 -21.98 -6.37
CA ARG A 164 -17.73 -23.05 -5.54
C ARG A 164 -18.44 -22.52 -4.29
N VAL A 165 -17.96 -21.42 -3.70
CA VAL A 165 -18.64 -20.77 -2.56
C VAL A 165 -19.96 -20.12 -2.99
N TYR A 166 -19.99 -19.54 -4.20
CA TYR A 166 -21.21 -19.02 -4.79
C TYR A 166 -22.23 -20.13 -5.06
N LEU A 167 -21.83 -21.17 -5.79
CA LEU A 167 -22.70 -22.31 -6.13
C LEU A 167 -23.27 -23.00 -4.88
N ALA A 168 -22.44 -23.25 -3.86
CA ALA A 168 -22.91 -23.81 -2.60
C ALA A 168 -23.91 -22.88 -1.87
N GLY A 169 -23.75 -21.56 -2.00
CA GLY A 169 -24.70 -20.58 -1.48
C GLY A 169 -26.04 -20.61 -2.22
N MET A 170 -26.00 -20.65 -3.55
CA MET A 170 -27.19 -20.75 -4.40
C MET A 170 -27.98 -22.04 -4.11
N HIS A 171 -27.28 -23.17 -3.96
CA HIS A 171 -27.93 -24.44 -3.60
C HIS A 171 -28.56 -24.42 -2.20
N ASP A 172 -28.02 -23.68 -1.23
CA ASP A 172 -28.65 -23.54 0.09
C ASP A 172 -29.96 -22.75 0.02
N LEU A 173 -30.05 -21.77 -0.88
CA LEU A 173 -31.28 -20.99 -1.13
C LEU A 173 -32.37 -21.85 -1.77
N VAL A 174 -32.02 -22.64 -2.80
CA VAL A 174 -32.98 -23.46 -3.55
C VAL A 174 -33.34 -24.75 -2.81
N TYR A 175 -32.38 -25.37 -2.11
CA TYR A 175 -32.55 -26.64 -1.41
C TYR A 175 -32.10 -26.53 0.06
N PRO A 176 -32.84 -25.79 0.89
CA PRO A 176 -32.48 -25.58 2.28
C PRO A 176 -32.44 -26.91 3.05
N LYS A 177 -31.62 -26.95 4.11
CA LYS A 177 -31.44 -28.11 5.02
C LYS A 177 -30.74 -29.34 4.44
N LYS A 178 -30.18 -29.27 3.22
CA LYS A 178 -29.34 -30.34 2.64
C LYS A 178 -27.84 -30.22 2.96
N GLY A 179 -27.47 -29.46 3.99
CA GLY A 179 -26.06 -29.26 4.39
C GLY A 179 -25.27 -28.26 3.54
N TRP A 180 -25.87 -27.66 2.51
CA TRP A 180 -25.23 -26.68 1.63
C TRP A 180 -24.65 -25.47 2.38
N LYS A 181 -25.37 -24.94 3.38
CA LYS A 181 -24.83 -23.90 4.28
C LYS A 181 -23.51 -24.28 4.96
N ALA A 182 -23.39 -25.53 5.41
CA ALA A 182 -22.17 -26.01 6.07
C ALA A 182 -21.04 -26.18 5.06
N SER A 183 -21.36 -26.73 3.88
CA SER A 183 -20.44 -26.84 2.75
C SER A 183 -19.91 -25.48 2.30
N GLN A 184 -20.78 -24.50 2.10
CA GLN A 184 -20.41 -23.12 1.75
C GLN A 184 -19.43 -22.53 2.76
N ARG A 185 -19.72 -22.67 4.06
CA ARG A 185 -18.83 -22.18 5.13
C ARG A 185 -17.48 -22.90 5.15
N ALA A 186 -17.47 -24.20 4.89
CA ALA A 186 -16.24 -24.98 4.81
C ALA A 186 -15.37 -24.53 3.63
N HIS A 187 -15.97 -24.40 2.43
CA HIS A 187 -15.28 -23.91 1.24
C HIS A 187 -14.77 -22.48 1.42
N TYR A 188 -15.61 -21.57 1.93
CA TYR A 188 -15.20 -20.20 2.22
C TYR A 188 -13.98 -20.15 3.14
N ARG A 189 -13.97 -20.92 4.24
CA ARG A 189 -12.83 -20.95 5.17
C ARG A 189 -11.57 -21.51 4.53
N LYS A 190 -11.71 -22.53 3.67
CA LYS A 190 -10.58 -23.09 2.92
C LYS A 190 -9.97 -22.03 2.00
N VAL A 191 -10.79 -21.41 1.16
CA VAL A 191 -10.35 -20.39 0.20
C VAL A 191 -9.74 -19.19 0.91
N ALA A 192 -10.39 -18.70 1.98
CA ALA A 192 -9.84 -17.64 2.81
C ALA A 192 -8.45 -17.99 3.38
N LYS A 193 -8.26 -19.23 3.86
CA LYS A 193 -6.95 -19.69 4.38
C LYS A 193 -5.88 -19.72 3.29
N ASP A 194 -6.22 -20.21 2.10
CA ASP A 194 -5.30 -20.30 0.97
C ASP A 194 -4.85 -18.90 0.53
N TRP A 195 -5.80 -17.95 0.44
CA TRP A 195 -5.50 -16.55 0.13
C TRP A 195 -4.69 -15.84 1.21
N VAL A 196 -4.99 -16.07 2.50
CA VAL A 196 -4.17 -15.58 3.61
C VAL A 196 -2.72 -16.04 3.45
N GLN A 197 -2.50 -17.31 3.11
CA GLN A 197 -1.15 -17.83 2.93
C GLN A 197 -0.44 -17.15 1.75
N ARG A 198 -1.16 -16.90 0.65
CA ARG A 198 -0.64 -16.15 -0.51
C ARG A 198 -0.27 -14.70 -0.14
N VAL A 199 -1.15 -14.00 0.58
CA VAL A 199 -0.89 -12.62 1.05
C VAL A 199 0.37 -12.60 1.93
N ARG A 200 0.55 -13.58 2.82
CA ARG A 200 1.75 -13.68 3.67
C ARG A 200 3.01 -13.87 2.87
N SER A 201 3.04 -14.85 1.95
CA SER A 201 4.22 -15.12 1.13
C SER A 201 4.58 -13.93 0.26
N ARG A 202 3.58 -13.27 -0.32
CA ARG A 202 3.78 -12.11 -1.19
C ARG A 202 4.11 -10.84 -0.41
N GLY A 203 3.55 -10.68 0.78
CA GLY A 203 3.91 -9.62 1.72
C GLY A 203 5.36 -9.72 2.20
N ALA A 204 5.85 -10.91 2.52
CA ALA A 204 7.26 -11.14 2.83
C ALA A 204 8.16 -10.82 1.63
N ARG A 205 7.74 -11.22 0.42
CA ARG A 205 8.47 -10.87 -0.80
C ARG A 205 8.55 -9.36 -1.03
N LEU A 206 7.49 -8.62 -0.70
CA LEU A 206 7.50 -7.16 -0.77
C LEU A 206 8.44 -6.52 0.25
N ASP A 207 8.64 -7.13 1.42
CA ASP A 207 9.66 -6.68 2.36
C ASP A 207 11.05 -6.76 1.73
N ASP A 208 11.39 -7.86 1.03
CA ASP A 208 12.67 -7.98 0.32
C ASP A 208 12.87 -6.84 -0.70
N PHE A 209 11.81 -6.49 -1.45
CA PHE A 209 11.86 -5.38 -2.41
C PHE A 209 12.03 -4.04 -1.70
N LEU A 210 11.32 -3.82 -0.60
CA LEU A 210 11.40 -2.58 0.18
C LEU A 210 12.79 -2.41 0.81
N GLU A 211 13.38 -3.48 1.33
CA GLU A 211 14.74 -3.50 1.86
C GLU A 211 15.77 -3.16 0.78
N ALA A 212 15.65 -3.77 -0.40
CA ALA A 212 16.51 -3.44 -1.54
C ALA A 212 16.39 -1.97 -1.97
N VAL A 213 15.18 -1.40 -1.93
CA VAL A 213 14.97 0.03 -2.19
C VAL A 213 15.66 0.87 -1.11
N ALA A 214 15.52 0.52 0.17
CA ALA A 214 16.19 1.23 1.27
C ALA A 214 17.71 1.23 1.12
N GLU A 215 18.32 0.09 0.78
CA GLU A 215 19.76 -0.01 0.54
C GLU A 215 20.21 0.90 -0.61
N VAL A 216 19.45 0.92 -1.70
CA VAL A 216 19.74 1.74 -2.88
C VAL A 216 19.63 3.23 -2.55
N LEU A 217 18.60 3.64 -1.82
CA LEU A 217 18.44 5.03 -1.37
C LEU A 217 19.60 5.46 -0.46
N LEU A 218 20.02 4.63 0.49
CA LEU A 218 21.15 4.94 1.37
C LEU A 218 22.47 5.12 0.60
N ARG A 219 22.66 4.40 -0.51
CA ARG A 219 23.87 4.53 -1.34
C ARG A 219 23.85 5.77 -2.23
N CYS A 220 22.67 6.16 -2.69
CA CYS A 220 22.55 7.17 -3.75
C CYS A 220 22.00 8.51 -3.30
N CYS A 221 21.50 8.61 -2.07
CA CYS A 221 21.04 9.85 -1.46
C CYS A 221 21.93 10.20 -0.25
N PRO A 222 23.02 10.97 -0.45
CA PRO A 222 23.98 11.28 0.62
C PRO A 222 23.35 11.91 1.86
N PHE A 223 22.31 12.72 1.69
CA PHE A 223 21.59 13.36 2.80
C PHE A 223 21.00 12.36 3.80
N LEU A 224 20.77 11.10 3.40
CA LEU A 224 20.33 10.00 4.27
C LEU A 224 21.50 9.31 4.97
N ALA A 225 22.70 9.35 4.41
CA ALA A 225 23.91 8.78 5.02
C ALA A 225 24.43 9.67 6.15
N ASP A 226 24.40 10.99 5.96
CA ASP A 226 24.87 11.96 6.97
C ASP A 226 24.09 11.87 8.28
N CYS A 227 22.80 11.54 8.24
CA CYS A 227 22.00 11.39 9.46
C CYS A 227 22.07 10.02 10.13
N LYS A 228 22.91 9.11 9.62
CA LYS A 228 23.32 7.91 10.35
C LYS A 228 24.47 8.22 11.31
N GLN A 229 25.33 9.20 10.99
CA GLN A 229 26.53 9.53 11.80
C GLN A 229 26.23 10.36 13.06
N GLU A 230 25.09 11.06 13.13
CA GLU A 230 24.69 11.83 14.32
C GLU A 230 24.21 10.95 15.49
N PHE A 231 23.91 9.67 15.28
CA PHE A 231 23.46 8.74 16.32
C PHE A 231 24.55 7.80 16.85
N ASP A 232 25.68 7.68 16.14
CA ASP A 232 26.85 6.89 16.57
C ASP A 232 27.88 7.75 17.36
N ARG A 233 27.50 8.96 17.78
CA ARG A 233 28.26 9.86 18.69
C ARG A 233 27.46 10.14 19.95
#